data_AF-B7AT75-F1
#
_entry.id   AF-B7AT75-F1
#
_cell.length_a   1.000
_cell.length_b   1.000
_cell.length_c   1.000
_cell.angle_alpha   90.00
_cell.angle_beta   90.00
_cell.angle_gamma   90.00
#
_symmetry.space_group_name_H-M   'P 1'
#
loop_
_entity.id
_entity.type
_entity.pdbx_description
1 polymer ?
#
loop_
_entity_poly.entity_id
_entity_poly.type
_entity_poly.pdbx_seq_one_letter_code
_entity_poly.pdbx_strand_id
1 'polypeptide(L)'
;MHSEYYVVTQEAADKINNAKADGGRVICVGTTSCRTIESASDDDGRVKACSGWTEIFIYPGYKFKVLDALITNFHLPESTLLMLVSALAGREHILAAYKTAVEEKYRFFSFGDAMFIH
;
A
#
# COMPACT_ATOMS: atom_id res chain seq x y z
N MET A 1 16.03 5.65 -1.95
CA MET A 1 15.04 4.89 -1.17
C MET A 1 15.72 3.62 -0.67
N HIS A 2 15.37 3.08 0.50
CA HIS A 2 15.93 1.79 0.91
C HIS A 2 15.34 0.67 0.04
N SER A 3 16.23 -0.14 -0.52
CA SER A 3 15.86 -1.36 -1.25
C SER A 3 15.37 -2.41 -0.27
N GLU A 4 14.25 -3.05 -0.57
CA GLU A 4 13.67 -4.10 0.27
C GLU A 4 13.71 -5.42 -0.49
N TYR A 5 14.26 -6.46 0.12
CA TYR A 5 14.18 -7.82 -0.42
C TYR A 5 12.82 -8.43 -0.07
N TYR A 6 12.12 -8.92 -1.07
CA TYR A 6 10.81 -9.55 -0.91
C TYR A 6 10.77 -10.93 -1.58
N VAL A 7 9.80 -11.73 -1.16
CA VAL A 7 9.48 -13.04 -1.75
C VAL A 7 7.97 -13.14 -1.88
N VAL A 8 7.48 -13.41 -3.09
CA VAL A 8 6.10 -13.80 -3.37
C VAL A 8 6.10 -15.25 -3.81
N THR A 9 5.49 -16.12 -3.02
CA THR A 9 5.34 -17.54 -3.36
C THR A 9 4.31 -17.74 -4.46
N GLN A 10 4.37 -18.87 -5.16
CA GLN A 10 3.34 -19.25 -6.14
C GLN A 10 1.95 -19.29 -5.50
N GLU A 11 1.84 -19.86 -4.31
CA GLU A 11 0.59 -19.90 -3.55
C GLU A 11 0.02 -18.50 -3.27
N ALA A 12 0.87 -17.54 -2.88
CA ALA A 12 0.43 -16.17 -2.62
C ALA A 12 0.01 -15.46 -3.91
N ALA A 13 0.77 -15.61 -4.99
CA ALA A 13 0.43 -15.06 -6.30
C ALA A 13 -0.91 -15.61 -6.81
N ASP A 14 -1.13 -16.92 -6.72
CA ASP A 14 -2.37 -17.57 -7.14
C ASP A 14 -3.56 -17.09 -6.31
N LYS A 15 -3.42 -16.99 -4.99
CA LYS A 15 -4.47 -16.45 -4.11
C LYS A 15 -4.88 -15.03 -4.50
N ILE A 16 -3.90 -14.16 -4.75
CA ILE A 16 -4.16 -12.76 -5.13
C ILE A 16 -4.84 -12.69 -6.50
N ASN A 17 -4.30 -13.42 -7.48
CA ASN A 17 -4.82 -13.41 -8.85
C ASN A 17 -6.24 -14.00 -8.92
N ASN A 18 -6.50 -15.09 -8.22
CA ASN A 18 -7.83 -15.70 -8.16
C ASN A 18 -8.83 -14.76 -7.48
N ALA A 19 -8.45 -14.11 -6.37
CA ALA A 19 -9.31 -13.13 -5.73
C ALA A 19 -9.71 -11.99 -6.68
N LYS A 20 -8.78 -11.46 -7.49
CA LYS A 20 -9.10 -10.43 -8.50
C LYS A 20 -9.96 -10.99 -9.64
N ALA A 21 -9.66 -12.20 -10.12
CA ALA A 21 -10.42 -12.85 -11.18
C ALA A 21 -11.89 -13.11 -10.77
N ASP A 22 -12.12 -13.44 -9.50
CA ASP A 22 -13.44 -13.66 -8.91
C ASP A 22 -14.18 -12.34 -8.59
N GLY A 23 -13.60 -11.18 -8.92
CA GLY A 23 -14.17 -9.86 -8.61
C GLY A 23 -14.03 -9.45 -7.14
N GLY A 24 -13.20 -10.15 -6.38
CA GLY A 24 -12.83 -9.80 -5.01
C GLY A 24 -11.83 -8.64 -4.93
N ARG A 25 -11.59 -8.18 -3.70
CA ARG A 25 -10.65 -7.09 -3.41
C ARG A 25 -9.35 -7.61 -2.79
N VAL A 26 -8.23 -6.99 -3.15
CA VAL A 26 -6.92 -7.21 -2.56
C VAL A 26 -6.61 -6.06 -1.60
N ILE A 27 -6.58 -6.40 -0.32
CA ILE A 27 -6.33 -5.44 0.77
C ILE A 27 -4.93 -5.69 1.32
N CYS A 28 -4.02 -4.73 1.15
CA CYS A 28 -2.71 -4.82 1.77
C CYS A 28 -2.76 -4.41 3.24
N VAL A 29 -2.03 -5.15 4.07
CA VAL A 29 -1.76 -4.78 5.46
C VAL A 29 -0.30 -4.35 5.53
N GLY A 30 -0.09 -3.05 5.70
CA GLY A 30 1.22 -2.40 5.66
C GLY A 30 1.65 -1.93 4.27
N THR A 31 2.41 -0.84 4.22
CA THR A 31 2.93 -0.27 2.98
C THR A 31 3.98 -1.15 2.31
N THR A 32 4.73 -1.95 3.08
CA THR A 32 5.69 -2.94 2.55
C THR A 32 5.02 -4.02 1.72
N SER A 33 3.85 -4.53 2.16
CA SER A 33 3.11 -5.54 1.38
C SER A 33 2.54 -4.93 0.10
N CYS A 34 2.04 -3.69 0.16
CA CYS A 34 1.64 -2.91 -1.02
C CYS A 34 2.78 -2.77 -2.04
N ARG A 35 3.95 -2.28 -1.61
CA ARG A 35 5.13 -2.14 -2.49
C ARG A 35 5.54 -3.48 -3.09
N THR A 36 5.47 -4.56 -2.32
CA THR A 36 5.78 -5.91 -2.79
C THR A 36 4.87 -6.35 -3.93
N ILE A 37 3.55 -6.30 -3.76
CA ILE A 37 2.61 -6.78 -4.80
C ILE A 37 2.59 -5.87 -6.04
N GLU A 38 2.79 -4.57 -5.86
CA GLU A 38 2.89 -3.61 -6.96
C GLU A 38 4.19 -3.80 -7.76
N SER A 39 5.26 -4.24 -7.10
CA SER A 39 6.53 -4.59 -7.77
C SER A 39 6.48 -5.96 -8.45
N ALA A 40 5.77 -6.92 -7.85
CA ALA A 40 5.67 -8.29 -8.35
C ALA A 40 4.58 -8.47 -9.42
N SER A 41 3.87 -7.42 -9.79
CA SER A 41 2.81 -7.46 -10.81
C SER A 41 3.26 -6.93 -12.16
N ASP A 42 2.73 -7.53 -13.24
CA ASP A 42 2.85 -6.97 -14.59
C ASP A 42 1.83 -5.85 -14.84
N ASP A 43 1.90 -5.24 -16.02
CA ASP A 43 1.07 -4.09 -16.41
C ASP A 43 -0.44 -4.43 -16.50
N ASP A 44 -0.77 -5.73 -16.62
CA ASP A 44 -2.15 -6.23 -16.59
C ASP A 44 -2.66 -6.48 -15.16
N GLY A 45 -1.85 -6.19 -14.14
CA GLY A 45 -2.21 -6.37 -12.73
C GLY A 45 -2.15 -7.80 -12.25
N ARG A 46 -1.46 -8.71 -12.96
CA ARG A 46 -1.25 -10.09 -12.50
C ARG A 46 0.03 -10.20 -11.69
N VAL A 47 -0.08 -10.73 -10.48
CA VAL A 47 1.05 -10.97 -9.58
C VAL A 47 1.79 -12.25 -10.01
N LYS A 48 3.12 -12.19 -10.07
CA LYS A 48 3.99 -13.33 -10.39
C LYS A 48 4.73 -13.81 -9.15
N ALA A 49 4.92 -15.11 -9.05
CA ALA A 49 5.81 -15.69 -8.06
C ALA A 49 7.25 -15.29 -8.38
N CYS A 50 7.91 -14.59 -7.47
CA CYS A 50 9.27 -14.13 -7.64
C CYS A 50 9.90 -13.77 -6.31
N SER A 51 11.21 -13.61 -6.32
CA SER A 51 11.93 -12.96 -5.24
C SER A 51 12.90 -11.95 -5.84
N GLY A 52 13.17 -10.89 -5.10
CA GLY A 52 14.04 -9.85 -5.58
C GLY A 52 14.04 -8.63 -4.70
N TRP A 53 14.73 -7.61 -5.17
CA TRP A 53 14.79 -6.32 -4.52
C TRP A 53 13.77 -5.39 -5.16
N THR A 54 13.03 -4.65 -4.36
CA THR A 54 12.19 -3.55 -4.85
C THR A 54 12.71 -2.21 -4.39
N GLU A 55 12.78 -1.29 -5.35
CA GLU A 55 13.03 0.13 -5.14
C GLU A 55 11.83 0.96 -5.60
N ILE A 56 10.66 0.34 -5.74
CA ILE A 56 9.46 1.02 -6.22
C ILE A 56 9.14 2.23 -5.34
N PHE A 57 8.98 3.38 -6.00
CA PHE A 57 8.60 4.63 -5.39
C PHE A 57 7.17 4.97 -5.80
N ILE A 58 6.24 4.85 -4.86
CA ILE A 58 4.81 5.13 -5.06
C ILE A 58 4.53 6.54 -4.57
N TYR A 59 4.06 7.40 -5.48
CA TYR A 59 3.79 8.82 -5.23
C TYR A 59 2.54 9.26 -6.02
N PRO A 60 1.94 10.43 -5.69
CA PRO A 60 0.73 10.90 -6.36
C PRO A 60 0.84 10.88 -7.89
N GLY A 61 -0.14 10.25 -8.54
CA GLY A 61 -0.12 9.97 -9.98
C GLY A 61 0.21 8.52 -10.34
N TYR A 62 0.72 7.72 -9.39
CA TYR A 62 0.88 6.28 -9.56
C TYR A 62 -0.48 5.58 -9.74
N LYS A 63 -0.56 4.66 -10.70
CA LYS A 63 -1.74 3.82 -10.92
C LYS A 63 -1.52 2.47 -10.27
N PHE A 64 -2.26 2.18 -9.20
CA PHE A 64 -2.23 0.89 -8.55
C PHE A 64 -2.77 -0.19 -9.48
N LYS A 65 -2.00 -1.27 -9.65
CA LYS A 65 -2.32 -2.37 -10.55
C LYS A 65 -3.09 -3.47 -9.84
N VAL A 66 -2.75 -3.71 -8.57
CA VAL A 66 -3.28 -4.84 -7.79
C VAL A 66 -4.06 -4.37 -6.59
N LEU A 67 -3.51 -3.39 -5.84
CA LEU A 67 -4.06 -2.90 -4.59
C LEU A 67 -5.46 -2.28 -4.77
N ASP A 68 -6.43 -2.73 -3.98
CA ASP A 68 -7.77 -2.12 -3.91
C ASP A 68 -7.96 -1.30 -2.63
N ALA A 69 -7.36 -1.73 -1.52
CA ALA A 69 -7.45 -1.04 -0.23
C ALA A 69 -6.21 -1.27 0.63
N LEU A 70 -5.94 -0.37 1.57
CA LEU A 70 -4.75 -0.39 2.42
C LEU A 70 -5.11 -0.21 3.89
N ILE A 71 -4.58 -1.10 4.73
CA ILE A 71 -4.51 -0.92 6.19
C ILE A 71 -3.09 -0.50 6.53
N THR A 72 -2.92 0.65 7.18
CA THR A 72 -1.59 1.14 7.59
C THR A 72 -1.68 2.08 8.79
N ASN A 73 -0.53 2.51 9.32
CA ASN A 73 -0.47 3.42 10.46
C ASN A 73 -0.55 4.89 9.99
N PHE A 74 -0.68 5.81 10.94
CA PHE A 74 -0.44 7.24 10.67
C PHE A 74 1.06 7.53 10.60
N HIS A 75 1.53 7.97 9.43
CA HIS A 75 2.93 8.29 9.14
C HIS A 75 3.30 9.75 9.49
N LEU A 76 4.58 10.07 9.57
CA LEU A 76 5.03 11.44 9.83
C LEU A 76 4.79 12.36 8.62
N PRO A 77 4.61 13.69 8.84
CA PRO A 77 4.68 14.69 7.78
C PRO A 77 5.95 14.54 6.94
N GLU A 78 5.84 14.85 5.65
CA GLU A 78 6.98 14.83 4.70
C GLU A 78 7.68 13.46 4.54
N SER A 79 7.02 12.37 4.93
CA SER A 79 7.53 11.01 4.74
C SER A 79 7.16 10.42 3.37
N THR A 80 8.00 9.53 2.85
CA THR A 80 7.70 8.76 1.63
C THR A 80 6.46 7.88 1.78
N LEU A 81 6.17 7.41 2.99
CA LEU A 81 4.96 6.65 3.29
C LEU A 81 3.70 7.53 3.21
N LEU A 82 3.79 8.80 3.63
CA LEU A 82 2.71 9.77 3.44
C LEU A 82 2.44 10.01 1.94
N MET A 83 3.48 10.00 1.11
CA MET A 83 3.32 10.10 -0.35
C MET A 83 2.60 8.88 -0.94
N LEU A 84 2.90 7.67 -0.46
CA LEU A 84 2.23 6.44 -0.89
C LEU A 84 0.74 6.47 -0.55
N VAL A 85 0.37 6.78 0.70
CA VAL A 85 -1.05 6.87 1.08
C VAL A 85 -1.77 8.00 0.34
N SER A 86 -1.06 9.11 0.04
CA SER A 86 -1.59 10.21 -0.79
C SER A 86 -1.78 9.81 -2.25
N ALA A 87 -1.00 8.87 -2.77
CA ALA A 87 -1.19 8.32 -4.10
C ALA A 87 -2.48 7.50 -4.20
N LEU A 88 -2.86 6.84 -3.10
CA LEU A 88 -4.07 6.00 -3.04
C LEU A 88 -5.33 6.83 -2.80
N ALA A 89 -5.35 7.66 -1.76
CA ALA A 89 -6.56 8.38 -1.34
C ALA A 89 -6.64 9.82 -1.84
N GLY A 90 -5.60 10.32 -2.53
CA GLY A 90 -5.48 11.72 -2.91
C GLY A 90 -4.96 12.59 -1.75
N ARG A 91 -4.14 13.58 -2.10
CA ARG A 91 -3.45 14.44 -1.12
C ARG A 91 -4.42 15.20 -0.21
N GLU A 92 -5.49 15.78 -0.77
CA GLU A 92 -6.42 16.60 0.00
C GLU A 92 -7.19 15.78 1.05
N HIS A 93 -7.65 14.59 0.67
CA HIS A 93 -8.35 13.67 1.58
C HIS A 93 -7.44 13.19 2.71
N ILE A 94 -6.18 12.81 2.39
CA ILE A 94 -5.22 12.40 3.42
C ILE A 94 -4.91 13.55 4.38
N LEU A 95 -4.67 14.77 3.89
CA LEU A 95 -4.40 15.91 4.76
C LEU A 95 -5.59 16.26 5.66
N ALA A 96 -6.82 16.18 5.13
CA ALA A 96 -8.02 16.37 5.93
C ALA A 96 -8.17 15.28 7.02
N ALA A 97 -7.98 14.01 6.66
CA ALA A 97 -8.04 12.89 7.62
C ALA A 97 -6.99 13.02 8.72
N TYR A 98 -5.77 13.44 8.38
CA TYR A 98 -4.70 13.68 9.34
C TYR A 98 -5.01 14.83 10.30
N LYS A 99 -5.61 15.92 9.79
CA LYS A 99 -6.06 17.03 10.63
C LYS A 99 -7.08 16.53 11.67
N THR A 100 -8.09 15.79 11.22
CA THR A 100 -9.09 15.19 12.13
C THR A 100 -8.45 14.22 13.12
N ALA A 101 -7.51 13.38 12.69
CA ALA A 101 -6.80 12.46 13.59
C ALA A 101 -6.03 13.20 14.70
N VAL A 102 -5.43 14.36 14.40
CA VAL A 102 -4.79 15.21 15.41
C VAL A 102 -5.82 15.84 16.36
N GLU A 103 -6.92 16.37 15.84
CA GLU A 103 -8.00 16.98 16.63
C GLU A 103 -8.62 15.96 17.62
N GLU A 104 -8.85 14.73 17.15
CA GLU A 104 -9.40 13.61 17.92
C GLU A 104 -8.33 12.85 18.74
N LYS A 105 -7.09 13.34 18.78
CA LYS A 105 -5.98 12.79 19.57
C LYS A 105 -5.67 11.31 19.28
N TYR A 106 -5.77 10.92 18.01
CA TYR A 106 -5.26 9.63 17.56
C TYR A 106 -3.77 9.53 17.87
N ARG A 107 -3.31 8.31 18.13
CA ARG A 107 -1.91 7.99 18.38
C ARG A 107 -1.24 7.72 17.03
N PHE A 108 -0.11 8.36 16.77
CA PHE A 108 0.59 8.24 15.49
C PHE A 108 1.73 7.21 15.56
N PHE A 109 2.30 6.90 14.40
CA PHE A 109 3.54 6.12 14.24
C PHE A 109 3.41 4.62 14.56
N SER A 110 4.52 3.95 14.88
CA SER A 110 4.65 2.48 14.87
C SER A 110 3.71 1.75 15.82
N PHE A 111 3.40 2.35 16.97
CA PHE A 111 2.54 1.76 18.01
C PHE A 111 1.24 2.54 18.22
N GLY A 112 0.93 3.42 17.26
CA GLY A 112 -0.27 4.23 17.28
C GLY A 112 -1.50 3.48 16.79
N ASP A 113 -2.48 4.26 16.37
CA ASP A 113 -3.71 3.78 15.74
C ASP A 113 -3.48 3.50 14.25
N ALA A 114 -4.47 2.85 13.63
CA ALA A 114 -4.44 2.45 12.23
C ALA A 114 -5.47 3.23 11.39
N MET A 115 -5.23 3.24 10.10
CA MET A 115 -6.04 3.83 9.05
C MET A 115 -6.39 2.73 8.03
N PHE A 116 -7.64 2.73 7.58
CA PHE A 116 -8.11 1.90 6.47
C PHE A 116 -8.55 2.81 5.32
N ILE A 117 -7.92 2.64 4.15
CA ILE A 117 -8.19 3.41 2.93
C ILE A 117 -8.78 2.45 1.90
N HIS A 118 -9.92 2.79 1.31
CA HIS A 118 -10.68 1.93 0.39
C HIS A 118 -11.43 2.74 -0.69
#